data_AF-A0A958QC01-F1
#
_entry.id   AF-A0A958QC01-F1
#
_cell.length_a   1.000
_cell.length_b   1.000
_cell.length_c   1.000
_cell.angle_alpha   90.00
_cell.angle_beta   90.00
_cell.angle_gamma   90.00
#
_symmetry.space_group_name_H-M   'P 1'
#
loop_
_entity.id
_entity.type
_entity.pdbx_description
1 polymer ?
#
loop_
_entity_poly.entity_id
_entity_poly.type
_entity_poly.pdbx_seq_one_letter_code
_entity_poly.pdbx_strand_id
1 'polypeptide(L)'
;MRFLQLFLRYTPGLLVVQTRSPLIVLAMPVLKRLGEHASVTMAIETNSEEVARKYTPNLPKVSERLQAARALRRFGVEVTLQVAPLLPYGDWRAEAGNFAELLVENSDFLSVRPLISKSDLEQRRNAGGTLAKALARDRKFHWLRPDAAIPVIEQIERLAPEKLHMPLRKHLGEKQLNMFAA
;
A
#
# COMPACT_ATOMS: atom_id res chain seq x y z
N MET A 1 7.77 -13.50 14.60
CA MET A 1 6.69 -12.70 15.22
C MET A 1 5.71 -13.62 15.94
N ARG A 2 5.96 -13.94 17.23
CA ARG A 2 5.16 -14.95 17.95
C ARG A 2 3.71 -14.53 18.23
N PHE A 3 3.46 -13.23 18.44
CA PHE A 3 2.12 -12.73 18.73
C PHE A 3 1.10 -13.01 17.61
N LEU A 4 1.53 -13.06 16.34
CA LEU A 4 0.64 -13.36 15.22
C LEU A 4 0.02 -14.76 15.31
N GLN A 5 0.68 -15.70 16.01
CA GLN A 5 0.13 -17.06 16.20
C GLN A 5 -1.14 -17.06 17.05
N LEU A 6 -1.37 -16.03 17.88
CA LEU A 6 -2.61 -15.90 18.65
C LEU A 6 -3.84 -15.80 17.73
N PHE A 7 -3.69 -15.18 16.55
CA PHE A 7 -4.78 -15.06 15.59
C PHE A 7 -5.19 -16.39 14.97
N LEU A 8 -4.35 -17.43 15.02
CA LEU A 8 -4.75 -18.77 14.58
C LEU A 8 -5.74 -19.44 15.55
N ARG A 9 -5.80 -18.96 16.80
CA ARG A 9 -6.72 -19.46 17.82
C ARG A 9 -8.05 -18.71 17.83
N TYR A 10 -8.00 -17.39 17.70
CA TYR A 10 -9.18 -16.53 17.81
C TYR A 10 -9.77 -16.08 16.47
N THR A 11 -9.00 -16.20 15.37
CA THR A 11 -9.33 -15.84 13.98
C THR A 11 -10.16 -14.55 13.85
N PRO A 12 -9.52 -13.38 13.69
CA PRO A 12 -10.27 -12.14 13.49
C PRO A 12 -11.06 -12.17 12.18
N GLY A 13 -12.10 -11.33 12.06
CA GLY A 13 -12.78 -11.13 10.78
C GLY A 13 -11.79 -10.78 9.67
N LEU A 14 -10.87 -9.84 9.95
CA LEU A 14 -9.72 -9.51 9.11
C LEU A 14 -8.51 -9.04 9.92
N LEU A 15 -7.34 -9.55 9.58
CA LEU A 15 -6.04 -9.03 9.98
C LEU A 15 -5.35 -8.38 8.78
N VAL A 16 -5.26 -7.04 8.79
CA VAL A 16 -4.45 -6.30 7.81
C VAL A 16 -3.12 -5.92 8.43
N VAL A 17 -2.01 -6.39 7.85
CA VAL A 17 -0.67 -5.98 8.26
C VAL A 17 -0.12 -4.95 7.28
N GLN A 18 -0.13 -3.68 7.69
CA GLN A 18 0.45 -2.60 6.89
C GLN A 18 1.92 -2.38 7.28
N THR A 19 2.83 -2.42 6.33
CA THR A 19 4.27 -2.32 6.60
C THR A 19 5.07 -1.77 5.43
N ARG A 20 6.29 -1.33 5.73
CA ARG A 20 7.37 -1.03 4.77
C ARG A 20 8.53 -2.02 4.90
N SER A 21 8.45 -2.95 5.84
CA SER A 21 9.54 -3.85 6.16
C SER A 21 9.45 -5.14 5.33
N PRO A 22 10.52 -5.53 4.63
CA PRO A 22 10.57 -6.82 3.94
C PRO A 22 10.55 -8.00 4.92
N LEU A 23 10.81 -7.78 6.22
CA LEU A 23 10.82 -8.83 7.24
C LEU A 23 9.44 -9.47 7.48
N ILE A 24 8.37 -8.91 6.91
CA ILE A 24 7.03 -9.52 6.95
C ILE A 24 7.00 -10.93 6.34
N VAL A 25 7.96 -11.26 5.47
CA VAL A 25 8.12 -12.62 4.92
C VAL A 25 8.27 -13.68 6.03
N LEU A 26 8.83 -13.32 7.19
CA LEU A 26 8.96 -14.22 8.34
C LEU A 26 7.60 -14.65 8.94
N ALA A 27 6.53 -13.91 8.64
CA ALA A 27 5.17 -14.21 9.07
C ALA A 27 4.35 -15.00 8.03
N MET A 28 4.89 -15.27 6.84
CA MET A 28 4.21 -15.98 5.75
C MET A 28 3.48 -17.26 6.19
N PRO A 29 4.07 -18.16 7.00
CA PRO A 29 3.38 -19.38 7.42
C PRO A 29 2.10 -19.11 8.21
N VAL A 30 2.11 -18.09 9.08
CA VAL A 30 0.93 -17.73 9.88
C VAL A 30 -0.11 -17.04 9.01
N LEU A 31 0.31 -16.06 8.19
CA LEU A 31 -0.58 -15.33 7.29
C LEU A 31 -1.27 -16.25 6.29
N LYS A 32 -0.53 -17.21 5.71
CA LYS A 32 -1.09 -18.20 4.79
C LYS A 32 -2.14 -19.08 5.46
N ARG A 33 -1.91 -19.48 6.72
CA ARG A 33 -2.87 -20.28 7.49
C ARG A 33 -4.14 -19.50 7.85
N LEU A 34 -4.05 -18.18 8.01
CA LEU A 34 -5.22 -17.32 8.21
C LEU A 34 -6.04 -17.15 6.91
N GLY A 35 -5.42 -17.35 5.74
CA GLY A 35 -6.12 -17.34 4.46
C GLY A 35 -6.84 -16.01 4.20
N GLU A 36 -8.13 -16.08 3.90
CA GLU A 36 -8.98 -14.91 3.64
C GLU A 36 -9.16 -13.96 4.85
N HIS A 37 -8.76 -14.39 6.05
CA HIS A 37 -8.76 -13.55 7.25
C HIS A 37 -7.48 -12.74 7.41
N ALA A 38 -6.52 -12.81 6.47
CA ALA A 38 -5.32 -11.99 6.53
C ALA A 38 -4.97 -11.38 5.17
N SER A 39 -4.39 -10.18 5.20
CA SER A 39 -3.74 -9.55 4.06
C SER A 39 -2.57 -8.70 4.49
N VAL A 40 -1.65 -8.45 3.55
CA VAL A 40 -0.50 -7.57 3.78
C VAL A 40 -0.63 -6.35 2.88
N THR A 41 -0.51 -5.17 3.48
CA THR A 41 -0.39 -3.91 2.74
C THR A 41 1.07 -3.47 2.78
N MET A 42 1.76 -3.57 1.64
CA MET A 42 3.14 -3.12 1.49
C MET A 42 3.15 -1.72 0.88
N ALA A 43 3.74 -0.75 1.57
CA ALA A 43 3.82 0.62 1.04
C ALA A 43 4.97 0.74 0.02
N ILE A 44 4.66 1.31 -1.15
CA ILE A 44 5.57 1.61 -2.27
C ILE A 44 5.23 3.02 -2.76
N GLU A 45 5.85 4.05 -2.19
CA GLU A 45 5.53 5.46 -2.50
C GLU A 45 6.03 5.91 -3.87
N THR A 46 7.08 5.25 -4.38
CA THR A 46 7.77 5.53 -5.65
C THR A 46 8.53 4.26 -6.09
N ASN A 47 8.85 4.14 -7.38
CA ASN A 47 9.79 3.15 -7.91
C ASN A 47 11.26 3.64 -7.89
N SER A 48 11.52 4.91 -7.54
CA SER A 48 12.86 5.48 -7.53
C SER A 48 13.53 5.34 -6.16
N GLU A 49 14.64 4.59 -6.12
CA GLU A 49 15.44 4.43 -4.90
C GLU A 49 16.09 5.76 -4.47
N GLU A 50 16.41 6.66 -5.42
CA GLU A 50 16.93 7.99 -5.10
C GLU A 50 15.88 8.84 -4.38
N VAL A 51 14.65 8.87 -4.91
CA VAL A 51 13.52 9.58 -4.31
C VAL A 51 13.21 9.00 -2.94
N ALA A 52 13.16 7.68 -2.80
CA ALA A 52 12.94 7.02 -1.51
C ALA A 52 14.02 7.40 -0.49
N ARG A 53 15.31 7.31 -0.85
CA ARG A 53 16.41 7.73 0.05
C ARG A 53 16.32 9.19 0.46
N LYS A 54 15.88 10.06 -0.44
CA LYS A 54 15.82 11.51 -0.20
C LYS A 54 14.64 11.91 0.67
N TYR A 55 13.45 11.37 0.41
CA TYR A 55 12.19 11.84 1.00
C TYR A 55 11.66 10.94 2.12
N THR A 56 12.05 9.67 2.13
CA THR A 56 11.68 8.71 3.18
C THR A 56 12.93 7.94 3.65
N PRO A 57 13.94 8.64 4.20
CA PRO A 57 15.20 8.03 4.61
C PRO A 57 14.99 6.97 5.71
N ASN A 58 15.96 6.07 5.83
CA ASN A 58 15.99 4.97 6.81
C ASN A 58 14.91 3.89 6.61
N LEU A 59 14.23 3.90 5.47
CA LEU A 59 13.38 2.80 5.06
C LEU A 59 14.15 1.76 4.23
N PRO A 60 13.70 0.49 4.22
CA PRO A 60 14.19 -0.51 3.28
C PRO A 60 14.04 -0.07 1.83
N LYS A 61 14.89 -0.61 0.96
CA LYS A 61 14.89 -0.28 -0.47
C LYS A 61 13.54 -0.61 -1.09
N VAL A 62 13.13 0.16 -2.10
CA VAL A 62 11.89 -0.11 -2.86
C VAL A 62 11.93 -1.53 -3.45
N SER A 63 13.07 -1.90 -4.01
CA SER A 63 13.33 -3.23 -4.58
C SER A 63 13.14 -4.37 -3.56
N GLU A 64 13.60 -4.22 -2.33
CA GLU A 64 13.42 -5.21 -1.25
C GLU A 64 11.94 -5.35 -0.86
N ARG A 65 11.20 -4.24 -0.81
CA ARG A 65 9.75 -4.23 -0.53
C ARG A 65 8.95 -4.93 -1.63
N LEU A 66 9.27 -4.67 -2.90
CA LEU A 66 8.66 -5.36 -4.05
C LEU A 66 9.01 -6.85 -4.05
N GLN A 67 10.24 -7.22 -3.70
CA GLN A 67 10.63 -8.63 -3.57
C GLN A 67 9.84 -9.34 -2.47
N ALA A 68 9.63 -8.70 -1.32
CA ALA A 68 8.79 -9.22 -0.25
C ALA A 68 7.32 -9.37 -0.68
N ALA A 69 6.76 -8.39 -1.39
CA ALA A 69 5.42 -8.46 -1.97
C ALA A 69 5.28 -9.68 -2.91
N ARG A 70 6.22 -9.87 -3.85
CA ARG A 70 6.23 -11.06 -4.72
C ARG A 70 6.34 -12.36 -3.94
N ALA A 71 7.18 -12.42 -2.91
CA ALA A 71 7.36 -13.61 -2.10
C ALA A 71 6.06 -13.99 -1.36
N LEU A 72 5.38 -13.01 -0.75
CA LEU A 72 4.08 -13.18 -0.10
C LEU A 72 3.04 -13.72 -1.08
N ARG A 73 2.90 -13.10 -2.26
CA ARG A 73 1.94 -13.51 -3.29
C ARG A 73 2.20 -14.93 -3.79
N ARG A 74 3.46 -15.28 -4.08
CA ARG A 74 3.82 -16.66 -4.49
C ARG A 74 3.54 -17.68 -3.40
N PHE A 75 3.66 -17.30 -2.13
CA PHE A 75 3.29 -18.14 -1.00
C PHE A 75 1.77 -18.20 -0.77
N GLY A 76 1.00 -17.41 -1.54
CA GLY A 76 -0.45 -17.33 -1.51
C GLY A 76 -1.00 -16.54 -0.32
N VAL A 77 -0.26 -15.51 0.10
CA VAL A 77 -0.75 -14.42 0.97
C VAL A 77 -1.16 -13.26 0.08
N GLU A 78 -2.38 -12.75 0.27
CA GLU A 78 -2.88 -11.60 -0.49
C GLU A 78 -2.10 -10.33 -0.15
N VAL A 79 -1.69 -9.59 -1.18
CA VAL A 79 -0.92 -8.35 -1.05
C VAL A 79 -1.63 -7.19 -1.72
N THR A 80 -1.82 -6.13 -0.93
CA THR A 80 -2.12 -4.80 -1.44
C THR A 80 -0.82 -3.99 -1.53
N LEU A 81 -0.50 -3.41 -2.69
CA LEU A 81 0.51 -2.36 -2.74
C LEU A 81 -0.16 -1.00 -2.50
N GLN A 82 0.41 -0.23 -1.59
CA GLN A 82 -0.09 1.08 -1.21
C GLN A 82 0.89 2.19 -1.62
N VAL A 83 0.43 3.07 -2.50
CA VAL A 83 1.14 4.27 -2.93
C VAL A 83 0.55 5.46 -2.19
N ALA A 84 0.90 5.61 -0.91
CA ALA A 84 0.38 6.67 -0.05
C ALA A 84 1.43 7.10 0.99
N PRO A 85 2.01 8.31 0.86
CA PRO A 85 1.77 9.27 -0.22
C PRO A 85 2.43 8.83 -1.54
N LEU A 86 1.88 9.30 -2.67
CA LEU A 86 2.57 9.25 -3.95
C LEU A 86 3.76 10.21 -3.97
N LEU A 87 4.95 9.66 -4.25
CA LEU A 87 6.19 10.41 -4.40
C LEU A 87 6.64 10.44 -5.86
N PRO A 88 7.59 11.34 -6.21
CA PRO A 88 8.12 11.39 -7.56
C PRO A 88 8.63 10.04 -8.07
N TYR A 89 8.15 9.60 -9.22
CA TYR A 89 8.57 8.34 -9.86
C TYR A 89 9.25 8.57 -11.22
N GLY A 90 9.61 9.83 -11.52
CA GLY A 90 10.11 10.24 -12.83
C GLY A 90 9.29 11.40 -13.40
N ASP A 91 9.15 11.45 -14.72
CA ASP A 91 8.12 12.26 -15.37
C ASP A 91 6.73 11.71 -15.05
N TRP A 92 5.88 12.57 -14.51
CA TRP A 92 4.56 12.19 -13.99
C TRP A 92 3.59 11.69 -15.07
N ARG A 93 3.84 11.97 -16.36
CA ARG A 93 2.94 11.57 -17.45
C ARG A 93 3.56 10.47 -18.30
N ALA A 94 4.81 10.65 -18.72
CA ALA A 94 5.50 9.72 -19.59
C ALA A 94 5.83 8.40 -18.88
N GLU A 95 6.15 8.43 -17.59
CA GLU A 95 6.56 7.24 -16.83
C GLU A 95 5.44 6.66 -15.96
N ALA A 96 4.23 7.24 -16.01
CA ALA A 96 3.08 6.73 -15.27
C ALA A 96 2.71 5.29 -15.66
N GLY A 97 2.84 4.93 -16.95
CA GLY A 97 2.59 3.58 -17.45
C GLY A 97 3.54 2.56 -16.83
N ASN A 98 4.85 2.82 -16.91
CA ASN A 98 5.88 1.94 -16.33
C ASN A 98 5.69 1.74 -14.82
N PHE A 99 5.32 2.80 -14.10
CA PHE A 99 5.07 2.69 -12.67
C PHE A 99 3.78 1.90 -12.38
N ALA A 100 2.71 2.11 -13.15
CA ALA A 100 1.47 1.35 -13.03
C ALA A 100 1.69 -0.15 -13.33
N GLU A 101 2.43 -0.50 -14.38
CA GLU A 101 2.78 -1.89 -14.72
C GLU A 101 3.52 -2.56 -13.56
N LEU A 102 4.55 -1.91 -13.02
CA LEU A 102 5.28 -2.40 -11.85
C LEU A 102 4.35 -2.66 -10.66
N LEU A 103 3.41 -1.75 -10.38
CA LEU A 103 2.46 -1.90 -9.28
C LEU A 103 1.50 -3.06 -9.52
N VAL A 104 0.94 -3.17 -10.72
CA VAL A 104 -0.02 -4.22 -11.11
C VAL A 104 0.64 -5.60 -11.06
N GLU A 105 1.85 -5.76 -11.57
CA GLU A 105 2.55 -7.04 -11.56
C GLU A 105 2.82 -7.58 -10.14
N ASN A 106 3.06 -6.67 -9.19
CA ASN A 106 3.55 -7.00 -7.86
C ASN A 106 2.45 -6.97 -6.77
N SER A 107 1.17 -6.85 -7.15
CA SER A 107 0.05 -6.78 -6.21
C SER A 107 -1.16 -7.62 -6.62
N ASP A 108 -2.01 -7.95 -5.64
CA ASP A 108 -3.38 -8.40 -5.87
C ASP A 108 -4.33 -7.20 -5.89
N PHE A 109 -4.11 -6.22 -4.99
CA PHE A 109 -4.87 -4.97 -4.93
C PHE A 109 -3.97 -3.74 -4.86
N LEU A 110 -4.53 -2.58 -5.19
CA LEU A 110 -3.82 -1.30 -5.24
C LEU A 110 -4.60 -0.20 -4.53
N SER A 111 -3.88 0.62 -3.77
CA SER A 111 -4.40 1.87 -3.22
C SER A 111 -3.41 2.99 -3.53
N VAL A 112 -3.85 3.99 -4.30
CA VAL A 112 -3.01 5.14 -4.69
C VAL A 112 -3.63 6.40 -4.13
N ARG A 113 -2.83 7.20 -3.42
CA ARG A 113 -3.25 8.50 -2.87
C ARG A 113 -2.16 9.56 -3.06
N PRO A 114 -2.53 10.78 -3.51
CA PRO A 114 -1.59 11.89 -3.58
C PRO A 114 -1.12 12.28 -2.17
N LEU A 115 -0.02 13.04 -2.10
CA LEU A 115 0.48 13.57 -0.82
C LEU A 115 -0.51 14.53 -0.14
N ILE A 116 -1.20 15.33 -0.95
CA ILE A 116 -2.22 16.28 -0.51
C ILE A 116 -3.52 15.84 -1.18
N SER A 117 -4.53 15.47 -0.41
CA SER A 117 -5.85 15.17 -0.97
C SER A 117 -6.72 16.42 -1.06
N LYS A 118 -7.78 16.38 -1.89
CA LYS A 118 -8.78 17.46 -1.93
C LYS A 118 -9.40 17.71 -0.55
N SER A 119 -9.71 16.64 0.18
CA SER A 119 -10.22 16.73 1.55
C SER A 119 -9.24 17.39 2.52
N ASP A 120 -7.93 17.18 2.36
CA ASP A 120 -6.94 17.83 3.24
C ASP A 120 -6.93 19.35 3.04
N LEU A 121 -7.11 19.81 1.79
CA LEU A 121 -7.23 21.23 1.46
C LEU A 121 -8.50 21.83 2.05
N GLU A 122 -9.64 21.16 1.88
CA GLU A 122 -10.94 21.59 2.40
C GLU A 122 -10.94 21.70 3.92
N GLN A 123 -10.30 20.75 4.59
CA GLN A 123 -10.21 20.71 6.06
C GLN A 123 -9.06 21.56 6.62
N ARG A 124 -8.32 22.30 5.77
CA ARG A 124 -7.13 23.08 6.14
C ARG A 124 -6.13 22.31 7.01
N ARG A 125 -6.02 21.00 6.80
CA ARG A 125 -5.03 20.19 7.52
C ARG A 125 -3.66 20.59 7.00
N ASN A 126 -2.64 20.53 7.85
CA ASN A 126 -1.23 20.69 7.43
C ASN A 126 -0.84 19.50 6.54
N ALA A 127 -1.34 19.49 5.31
CA ALA A 127 -1.20 18.41 4.36
C ALA A 127 0.26 18.31 3.91
N GLY A 128 0.88 17.16 4.17
CA GLY A 128 2.23 16.84 3.73
C GLY A 128 3.39 17.30 4.63
N GLY A 129 3.16 18.08 5.68
CA GLY A 129 4.14 18.34 6.76
C GLY A 129 5.59 18.63 6.28
N THR A 130 6.57 17.95 6.85
CA THR A 130 8.00 18.07 6.48
C THR A 130 8.28 17.63 5.03
N LEU A 131 7.53 16.66 4.53
CA LEU A 131 7.70 16.09 3.20
C LEU A 131 7.28 17.07 2.10
N ALA A 132 6.14 17.74 2.25
CA ALA A 132 5.70 18.78 1.32
C ALA A 132 6.69 19.95 1.26
N LYS A 133 7.24 20.37 2.41
CA LYS A 133 8.30 21.40 2.47
C LYS A 133 9.56 20.96 1.72
N ALA A 134 9.98 19.70 1.86
CA ALA A 134 11.12 19.17 1.15
C ALA A 134 10.90 19.16 -0.38
N LEU A 135 9.74 18.68 -0.83
CA LEU A 135 9.37 18.68 -2.26
C LEU A 135 9.28 20.10 -2.83
N ALA A 136 8.69 21.05 -2.09
CA ALA A 136 8.61 22.45 -2.49
C ALA A 136 10.01 23.08 -2.64
N ARG A 137 10.92 22.83 -1.68
CA ARG A 137 12.31 23.29 -1.74
C ARG A 137 13.03 22.76 -2.98
N ASP A 138 12.76 21.51 -3.36
CA ASP A 138 13.31 20.88 -4.56
C ASP A 138 12.54 21.22 -5.85
N ARG A 139 11.61 22.19 -5.80
CA ARG A 139 10.77 22.63 -6.92
C ARG A 139 9.93 21.52 -7.56
N LYS A 140 9.59 20.48 -6.78
CA LYS A 140 8.75 19.33 -7.19
C LYS A 140 7.26 19.62 -7.03
N PHE A 141 6.79 20.77 -7.54
CA PHE A 141 5.44 21.30 -7.28
C PHE A 141 4.30 20.44 -7.81
N HIS A 142 4.52 19.68 -8.90
CA HIS A 142 3.49 18.79 -9.44
C HIS A 142 2.99 17.79 -8.38
N TRP A 143 3.92 17.24 -7.58
CA TRP A 143 3.64 16.22 -6.56
C TRP A 143 2.92 16.75 -5.32
N LEU A 144 2.75 18.07 -5.23
CA LEU A 144 1.96 18.74 -4.19
C LEU A 144 0.50 18.95 -4.62
N ARG A 145 0.15 18.62 -5.88
CA ARG A 145 -1.19 18.82 -6.37
C ARG A 145 -2.12 17.67 -5.95
N PRO A 146 -3.41 17.95 -5.67
CA PRO A 146 -4.39 16.91 -5.37
C PRO A 146 -4.67 15.91 -6.49
N ASP A 147 -4.35 16.28 -7.72
CA ASP A 147 -4.53 15.47 -8.92
C ASP A 147 -3.25 14.72 -9.34
N ALA A 148 -2.15 14.81 -8.58
CA ALA A 148 -0.87 14.20 -8.93
C ALA A 148 -0.93 12.67 -9.10
N ALA A 149 -1.94 12.02 -8.52
CA ALA A 149 -2.15 10.58 -8.64
C ALA A 149 -2.96 10.15 -9.87
N ILE A 150 -3.72 11.06 -10.50
CA ILE A 150 -4.57 10.76 -11.67
C ILE A 150 -3.82 10.00 -12.76
N PRO A 151 -2.61 10.43 -13.19
CA PRO A 151 -1.90 9.76 -14.28
C PRO A 151 -1.63 8.28 -14.01
N VAL A 152 -1.25 7.92 -12.78
CA VAL A 152 -0.98 6.51 -12.41
C VAL A 152 -2.29 5.75 -12.27
N ILE A 153 -3.31 6.36 -11.67
CA ILE A 153 -4.63 5.75 -11.50
C ILE A 153 -5.24 5.41 -12.86
N GLU A 154 -5.24 6.34 -13.82
CA GLU A 154 -5.76 6.12 -15.18
C GLU A 154 -5.01 5.00 -15.93
N GLN A 155 -3.72 4.80 -15.64
CA GLN A 155 -2.96 3.70 -16.23
C GLN A 155 -3.31 2.37 -15.56
N ILE A 156 -3.48 2.34 -14.24
CA ILE A 156 -3.96 1.15 -13.52
C ILE A 156 -5.38 0.79 -13.99
N GLU A 157 -6.29 1.76 -14.14
CA GLU A 157 -7.64 1.54 -14.65
C GLU A 157 -7.67 0.94 -16.06
N ARG A 158 -6.69 1.29 -16.90
CA ARG A 158 -6.53 0.70 -18.24
C ARG A 158 -5.95 -0.71 -18.21
N LEU A 159 -5.01 -0.97 -17.30
CA LEU A 159 -4.28 -2.25 -17.23
C LEU A 159 -5.02 -3.33 -16.44
N ALA A 160 -5.59 -2.97 -15.29
CA ALA A 160 -6.16 -3.89 -14.30
C ALA A 160 -7.14 -3.16 -13.35
N PRO A 161 -8.30 -2.69 -13.85
CA PRO A 161 -9.26 -1.90 -13.06
C PRO A 161 -9.80 -2.65 -11.84
N GLU A 162 -9.89 -3.98 -11.89
CA GLU A 162 -10.33 -4.83 -10.78
C GLU A 162 -9.43 -4.70 -9.54
N LYS A 163 -8.14 -4.40 -9.72
CA LYS A 163 -7.19 -4.27 -8.60
C LYS A 163 -7.39 -3.01 -7.77
N LEU A 164 -8.10 -2.01 -8.28
CA LEU A 164 -8.47 -0.80 -7.51
C LEU A 164 -9.67 -1.03 -6.60
N HIS A 165 -10.38 -2.15 -6.78
CA HIS A 165 -11.58 -2.50 -6.02
C HIS A 165 -11.25 -3.57 -4.99
N MET A 166 -11.00 -3.16 -3.74
CA MET A 166 -10.84 -4.12 -2.65
C MET A 166 -12.11 -4.95 -2.46
N PRO A 167 -12.00 -6.27 -2.26
CA PRO A 167 -13.15 -7.15 -2.15
C PRO A 167 -13.91 -6.84 -0.87
N LEU A 168 -15.24 -6.70 -0.99
CA LEU A 168 -16.12 -6.71 0.17
C LEU A 168 -16.06 -8.08 0.81
N ARG A 169 -15.70 -8.06 2.08
CA ARG A 169 -15.18 -9.23 2.76
C ARG A 169 -16.20 -9.56 3.86
N LYS A 170 -16.88 -10.71 3.78
CA LYS A 170 -17.94 -11.13 4.73
C LYS A 170 -17.26 -11.64 6.00
N HIS A 171 -17.45 -10.96 7.13
CA HIS A 171 -16.45 -10.99 8.20
C HIS A 171 -16.91 -11.41 9.59
N LEU A 172 -18.12 -11.91 9.73
CA LEU A 172 -18.53 -12.55 10.97
C LEU A 172 -19.19 -13.88 10.66
N GLY A 173 -18.57 -14.96 11.10
CA GLY A 173 -19.27 -16.25 11.23
C GLY A 173 -20.24 -16.20 12.41
N GLU A 174 -21.29 -17.03 12.39
CA GLU A 174 -22.32 -17.09 13.45
C GLU A 174 -21.73 -17.17 14.87
N LYS A 175 -20.60 -17.88 15.05
CA LYS A 175 -19.92 -18.01 16.34
C LYS A 175 -19.40 -16.69 16.93
N GLN A 176 -18.99 -15.73 16.09
CA GLN A 176 -18.52 -14.43 16.58
C GLN A 176 -19.69 -13.50 16.91
N LEU A 177 -20.81 -13.60 16.19
CA LEU A 177 -22.04 -12.88 16.50
C LEU A 177 -22.62 -13.33 17.85
N ASN A 178 -22.60 -14.65 18.12
CA ASN A 178 -23.13 -15.21 19.36
C ASN A 178 -22.31 -14.87 20.61
N MET A 179 -21.05 -14.44 20.46
CA MET A 179 -20.17 -14.04 21.57
C MET A 179 -20.50 -12.63 22.12
N PHE A 180 -21.21 -11.81 21.34
CA PHE A 180 -21.71 -10.49 21.73
C PHE A 180 -23.23 -10.47 21.97
N ALA A 181 -23.91 -11.60 21.82
CA ALA A 181 -25.35 -11.75 21.99
C ALA A 181 -25.76 -12.25 23.39
N ALA A 182 -24.82 -12.25 24.35
CA ALA A 182 -25.02 -12.66 25.75
C ALA A 182 -25.04 -11.45 26.69
#